data_AF-E4SMZ7-F1
#
_entry.id   AF-E4SMZ7-F1
#
_cell.length_a   1.000
_cell.length_b   1.000
_cell.length_c   1.000
_cell.angle_alpha   90.00
_cell.angle_beta   90.00
_cell.angle_gamma   90.00
#
_symmetry.space_group_name_H-M   'P 1'
#
loop_
_entity.id
_entity.type
_entity.pdbx_description
1 polymer ?
#
loop_
_entity_poly.entity_id
_entity_poly.type
_entity_poly.pdbx_seq_one_letter_code
_entity_poly.pdbx_strand_id
1 'polypeptide(L)'
;MKKFVKDFALRGMIAAGFGPLILVSIYLGLQLSGIIISIPTSQVNLNIISSLILAFIAGGISAIFNVEKISLGVATLIDAIVIYLDYLIIYLINNWIKAQFIPLLIFTFVYIIGYLII
;
A
#
# COMPACT_ATOMS: atom_id res chain seq x y z
N MET A 1 10.15 10.96 -26.31
CA MET A 1 9.02 11.09 -25.36
C MET A 1 9.22 12.36 -24.52
N LYS A 2 8.18 13.19 -24.32
CA LYS A 2 8.30 14.43 -23.52
C LYS A 2 8.86 14.10 -22.12
N LYS A 3 9.75 14.96 -21.58
CA LYS A 3 10.36 14.81 -20.25
C LYS A 3 9.35 14.43 -19.16
N PHE A 4 8.16 15.02 -19.24
CA PHE A 4 7.00 14.71 -18.41
C PHE A 4 6.59 13.22 -18.40
N VAL A 5 6.52 12.57 -19.57
CA VAL A 5 6.13 11.15 -19.67
C VAL A 5 7.16 10.24 -19.02
N LYS A 6 8.45 10.61 -19.14
CA LYS A 6 9.56 9.87 -18.51
C LYS A 6 9.55 10.05 -16.99
N ASP A 7 9.37 11.28 -16.50
CA ASP A 7 9.35 11.58 -15.06
C ASP A 7 8.08 11.07 -14.38
N PHE A 8 6.93 11.09 -15.07
CA PHE A 8 5.68 10.48 -14.62
C PHE A 8 5.81 8.96 -14.53
N ALA A 9 6.37 8.29 -15.56
CA ALA A 9 6.60 6.85 -15.53
C ALA A 9 7.62 6.45 -14.46
N LEU A 10 8.72 7.21 -14.29
CA LEU A 10 9.74 6.92 -13.29
C LEU A 10 9.21 7.10 -11.86
N ARG A 11 8.54 8.21 -11.57
CA ARG A 11 7.92 8.46 -10.26
C ARG A 11 6.76 7.50 -10.00
N GLY A 12 5.98 7.16 -11.03
CA GLY A 12 4.95 6.14 -10.99
C GLY A 12 5.53 4.74 -10.69
N MET A 13 6.67 4.37 -11.27
CA MET A 13 7.35 3.10 -10.98
C MET A 13 7.98 3.06 -9.58
N ILE A 14 8.50 4.19 -9.08
CA ILE A 14 9.01 4.32 -7.71
C ILE A 14 7.86 4.26 -6.69
N ALA A 15 6.72 4.89 -6.99
CA ALA A 15 5.54 4.98 -6.13
C ALA A 15 4.60 3.76 -6.21
N ALA A 16 4.55 3.05 -7.34
CA ALA A 16 3.77 1.82 -7.51
C ALA A 16 4.24 0.67 -6.60
N GLY A 17 5.34 0.89 -5.88
CA GLY A 17 5.73 0.11 -4.72
C GLY A 17 6.25 -1.25 -5.11
N PHE A 18 7.28 -1.68 -4.43
CA PHE A 18 7.76 -3.06 -4.53
C PHE A 18 6.68 -4.09 -4.14
N GLY A 19 5.50 -3.72 -3.65
CA GLY A 19 4.44 -4.63 -3.20
C GLY A 19 4.01 -5.67 -4.24
N PRO A 20 3.48 -5.27 -5.41
CA PRO A 20 3.15 -6.21 -6.49
C PRO A 20 4.36 -7.02 -6.98
N LEU A 21 5.54 -6.39 -7.06
CA LEU A 21 6.78 -7.04 -7.50
C LEU A 21 7.29 -8.10 -6.51
N ILE A 22 7.24 -7.82 -5.20
CA ILE A 22 7.57 -8.73 -4.12
C ILE A 22 6.56 -9.88 -4.12
N LEU A 23 5.27 -9.58 -4.23
CA LEU A 23 4.22 -10.59 -4.25
C LEU A 23 4.37 -11.55 -5.45
N VAL A 24 4.64 -11.00 -6.65
CA VAL A 24 4.93 -11.80 -7.85
C VAL A 24 6.21 -12.65 -7.66
N SER A 25 7.26 -12.08 -7.07
CA SER A 25 8.51 -12.79 -6.83
C SER A 25 8.34 -13.95 -5.85
N ILE A 26 7.56 -13.76 -4.78
CA ILE A 26 7.20 -14.80 -3.81
C ILE A 26 6.37 -15.90 -4.49
N TYR A 27 5.33 -15.53 -5.24
CA TYR A 27 4.50 -16.52 -5.94
C TYR A 27 5.29 -17.32 -6.98
N LEU A 28 6.21 -16.67 -7.70
CA LEU A 28 7.10 -17.34 -8.63
C LEU A 28 8.01 -18.35 -7.91
N GLY A 29 8.60 -17.97 -6.77
CA GLY A 29 9.42 -18.89 -5.97
C GLY A 29 8.63 -20.09 -5.43
N LEU A 30 7.39 -19.85 -4.97
CA LEU A 30 6.49 -20.91 -4.48
C LEU A 30 6.02 -21.85 -5.61
N GLN A 31 5.79 -21.31 -6.81
CA GLN A 31 5.46 -22.09 -8.00
C GLN A 31 6.65 -22.95 -8.46
N LEU A 32 7.86 -22.37 -8.53
CA LEU A 32 9.08 -23.09 -8.88
C LEU A 32 9.41 -24.20 -7.87
N SER A 33 8.98 -24.05 -6.61
CA SER A 33 9.12 -25.05 -5.55
C SER A 33 8.01 -26.11 -5.54
N GLY A 34 7.03 -26.01 -6.44
CA GLY A 34 5.89 -26.93 -6.52
C GLY A 34 4.88 -26.82 -5.36
N ILE A 35 4.99 -25.78 -4.52
CA ILE A 35 4.14 -25.56 -3.34
C ILE A 35 2.79 -24.95 -3.76
N ILE A 36 2.81 -24.03 -4.72
CA ILE A 36 1.61 -23.45 -5.33
C ILE A 36 1.51 -23.94 -6.77
N ILE A 37 0.44 -24.67 -7.07
CA ILE A 37 0.19 -25.24 -8.40
C ILE A 37 -0.75 -24.33 -9.21
N SER A 38 -1.66 -23.64 -8.52
CA SER A 38 -2.52 -22.60 -9.08
C SER A 38 -3.06 -21.68 -8.00
N ILE A 39 -3.35 -20.43 -8.37
CA ILE A 39 -4.12 -19.48 -7.58
C ILE A 39 -5.28 -18.98 -8.43
N PRO A 40 -6.47 -18.72 -7.84
CA PRO A 40 -7.59 -18.17 -8.60
C PRO A 40 -7.23 -16.82 -9.22
N THR A 41 -7.54 -16.64 -10.50
CA THR A 41 -7.29 -15.38 -11.22
C THR A 41 -8.03 -14.20 -10.57
N SER A 42 -9.20 -14.44 -9.97
CA SER A 42 -9.93 -13.45 -9.18
C SER A 42 -9.12 -12.95 -7.97
N GLN A 43 -8.39 -13.83 -7.29
CA GLN A 43 -7.57 -13.47 -6.13
C GLN A 43 -6.33 -12.68 -6.55
N VAL A 44 -5.70 -13.06 -7.67
CA VAL A 44 -4.59 -12.28 -8.26
C VAL A 44 -5.05 -10.88 -8.64
N ASN A 45 -6.19 -10.78 -9.32
CA ASN A 45 -6.74 -9.48 -9.73
C ASN A 45 -7.07 -8.60 -8.53
N LEU A 46 -7.66 -9.17 -7.48
CA LEU A 46 -7.94 -8.45 -6.24
C LEU A 46 -6.66 -7.89 -5.62
N ASN A 47 -5.62 -8.73 -5.46
CA ASN A 47 -4.33 -8.31 -4.90
C ASN A 47 -3.68 -7.18 -5.72
N ILE A 48 -3.74 -7.25 -7.06
CA ILE A 48 -3.20 -6.22 -7.95
C ILE A 48 -3.97 -4.91 -7.78
N ILE A 49 -5.30 -4.94 -7.88
CA ILE A 49 -6.16 -3.75 -7.75
C ILE A 49 -5.95 -3.11 -6.38
N SER A 50 -5.94 -3.92 -5.32
CA SER A 50 -5.70 -3.46 -3.96
C SER A 50 -4.33 -2.81 -3.78
N SER A 51 -3.27 -3.38 -4.37
CA SER A 51 -1.93 -2.79 -4.31
C SER A 51 -1.84 -1.48 -5.08
N LEU A 52 -2.54 -1.36 -6.22
CA LEU A 52 -2.61 -0.11 -6.98
C LEU A 52 -3.34 0.99 -6.21
N ILE A 53 -4.42 0.65 -5.50
CA ILE A 53 -5.16 1.58 -4.66
C ILE A 53 -4.29 2.09 -3.51
N LEU A 54 -3.59 1.19 -2.81
CA LEU A 54 -2.64 1.56 -1.75
C LEU A 54 -1.58 2.55 -2.25
N ALA A 55 -0.93 2.24 -3.38
CA ALA A 55 0.09 3.11 -3.97
C ALA A 55 -0.49 4.47 -4.41
N PHE A 56 -1.69 4.47 -4.97
CA PHE A 56 -2.38 5.69 -5.39
C PHE A 56 -2.69 6.60 -4.20
N ILE A 57 -3.25 6.05 -3.11
CA ILE A 57 -3.59 6.81 -1.91
C ILE A 57 -2.33 7.31 -1.21
N ALA A 58 -1.33 6.44 -1.01
CA ALA A 58 -0.06 6.80 -0.39
C ALA A 58 0.69 7.90 -1.17
N GLY A 59 0.67 7.87 -2.50
CA GLY A 59 1.25 8.94 -3.32
C GLY A 59 0.40 10.23 -3.29
N GLY A 60 -0.92 10.08 -3.36
CA GLY A 60 -1.87 11.19 -3.49
C GLY A 60 -2.03 12.03 -2.22
N ILE A 61 -1.96 11.41 -1.04
CA ILE A 61 -2.21 12.10 0.23
C ILE A 61 -1.19 13.21 0.50
N SER A 62 0.03 13.09 -0.04
CA SER A 62 1.08 14.12 0.03
C SER A 62 0.65 15.52 -0.49
N ALA A 63 -0.43 15.59 -1.28
CA ALA A 63 -1.05 16.84 -1.68
C ALA A 63 -1.54 17.69 -0.49
N ILE A 64 -1.92 17.07 0.62
CA ILE A 64 -2.42 17.76 1.83
C ILE A 64 -1.40 18.76 2.39
N PHE A 65 -0.10 18.51 2.20
CA PHE A 65 0.98 19.38 2.67
C PHE A 65 1.28 20.55 1.73
N ASN A 66 0.88 20.45 0.45
CA ASN A 66 1.30 21.37 -0.60
C ASN A 66 0.16 22.20 -1.18
N VAL A 67 -1.07 21.67 -1.14
CA VAL A 67 -2.26 22.29 -1.74
C VAL A 67 -3.09 23.01 -0.69
N GLU A 68 -3.26 22.39 0.48
CA GLU A 68 -4.12 22.94 1.54
C GLU A 68 -3.37 23.93 2.41
N LYS A 69 -4.01 25.08 2.71
CA LYS A 69 -3.47 26.10 3.62
C LYS A 69 -3.85 25.79 5.06
N ILE A 70 -3.45 24.62 5.54
CA ILE A 70 -3.68 24.17 6.92
C ILE A 70 -2.36 24.08 7.69
N SER A 71 -2.44 24.00 9.02
CA SER A 71 -1.23 23.85 9.84
C SER A 71 -0.58 22.49 9.59
N LEU A 72 0.75 22.44 9.72
CA LEU A 72 1.51 21.20 9.51
C LEU A 72 1.02 20.06 10.41
N GLY A 73 0.68 20.35 11.66
CA GLY A 73 0.17 19.33 12.59
C GLY A 73 -1.16 18.74 12.13
N VAL A 74 -2.07 19.55 11.58
CA VAL A 74 -3.35 19.07 11.05
C VAL A 74 -3.14 18.29 9.76
N ALA A 75 -2.29 18.77 8.85
CA ALA A 75 -1.93 18.05 7.63
C ALA A 75 -1.33 16.67 7.94
N THR A 76 -0.41 16.60 8.90
CA THR A 76 0.24 15.36 9.34
C THR A 76 -0.76 14.38 9.97
N LEU A 77 -1.73 14.89 10.74
CA LEU A 77 -2.76 14.04 11.33
C LEU A 77 -3.70 13.47 10.25
N ILE A 78 -4.08 14.28 9.27
CA ILE A 78 -4.90 13.82 8.14
C ILE A 78 -4.15 12.75 7.34
N ASP A 79 -2.88 12.99 7.02
CA ASP A 79 -2.02 12.02 6.33
C ASP A 79 -1.97 10.68 7.09
N ALA A 80 -1.68 10.72 8.39
CA ALA A 80 -1.66 9.54 9.26
C ALA A 80 -3.00 8.77 9.24
N ILE A 81 -4.12 9.48 9.39
CA ILE A 81 -5.43 8.83 9.44
C ILE A 81 -5.75 8.18 8.09
N VAL A 82 -5.49 8.89 6.98
CA VAL A 82 -5.78 8.36 5.63
C VAL A 82 -4.94 7.13 5.35
N ILE A 83 -3.63 7.16 5.61
CA ILE A 83 -2.75 6.02 5.38
C ILE A 83 -3.13 4.84 6.30
N TYR A 84 -3.46 5.09 7.57
CA TYR A 84 -3.91 4.03 8.48
C TYR A 84 -5.15 3.31 7.97
N LEU A 85 -6.18 4.08 7.58
CA LEU A 85 -7.43 3.53 7.08
C LEU A 85 -7.24 2.80 5.76
N ASP A 86 -6.42 3.35 4.85
CA ASP A 86 -6.09 2.73 3.58
C ASP A 86 -5.46 1.34 3.78
N TYR A 87 -4.39 1.26 4.58
CA TYR A 87 -3.79 -0.04 4.89
C TYR A 87 -4.75 -0.99 5.60
N LEU A 88 -5.46 -0.52 6.63
CA LEU A 88 -6.36 -1.38 7.41
C LEU A 88 -7.46 -1.99 6.53
N ILE A 89 -8.16 -1.17 5.75
CA ILE A 89 -9.28 -1.61 4.91
C ILE A 89 -8.77 -2.58 3.85
N ILE A 90 -7.69 -2.24 3.14
CA ILE A 90 -7.17 -3.08 2.07
C ILE A 90 -6.63 -4.42 2.61
N TYR A 91 -5.96 -4.41 3.78
CA TYR A 91 -5.41 -5.62 4.36
C TYR A 91 -6.52 -6.57 4.83
N LEU A 92 -7.65 -6.04 5.28
CA LEU A 92 -8.83 -6.83 5.63
C LEU A 92 -9.52 -7.39 4.38
N ILE A 93 -9.72 -6.59 3.33
CA ILE A 93 -10.33 -7.04 2.06
C ILE A 93 -9.56 -8.21 1.44
N ASN A 94 -8.23 -8.16 1.49
CA ASN A 94 -7.38 -9.21 0.92
C ASN A 94 -7.08 -10.36 1.90
N ASN A 95 -7.60 -10.32 3.12
CA ASN A 95 -7.25 -11.25 4.19
C ASN A 95 -5.74 -11.32 4.48
N TRP A 96 -4.99 -10.24 4.26
CA TRP A 96 -3.58 -10.13 4.63
C TRP A 96 -3.42 -10.03 6.16
N ILE A 97 -4.43 -9.48 6.85
CA ILE A 97 -4.58 -9.53 8.30
C ILE A 97 -5.94 -10.16 8.63
N LYS A 98 -5.98 -10.97 9.69
CA LYS A 98 -7.24 -11.53 10.18
C LYS A 98 -8.04 -10.46 10.92
N ALA A 99 -9.35 -10.40 10.66
CA ALA A 99 -10.30 -9.54 11.37
C ALA A 99 -10.55 -10.03 12.82
N GLN A 100 -9.50 -10.00 13.63
CA GLN A 100 -9.47 -10.48 15.01
C GLN A 100 -8.80 -9.42 15.87
N PHE A 101 -9.16 -9.37 17.16
CA PHE A 101 -8.68 -8.34 18.07
C PHE A 101 -7.16 -8.25 18.15
N ILE A 102 -6.47 -9.39 18.35
CA ILE A 102 -5.00 -9.40 18.52
C ILE A 102 -4.25 -8.95 17.26
N PRO A 103 -4.52 -9.49 16.05
CA PRO A 103 -3.88 -9.02 14.82
C PRO A 103 -4.12 -7.54 14.52
N LEU A 104 -5.34 -7.04 14.76
CA LEU A 104 -5.67 -5.64 14.58
C LEU A 104 -4.89 -4.74 15.54
N LEU A 105 -4.80 -5.14 16.81
CA LEU A 105 -4.05 -4.39 17.82
C LEU A 105 -2.55 -4.31 17.47
N ILE A 106 -1.95 -5.42 17.06
CA ILE A 106 -0.54 -5.46 16.63
C ILE A 106 -0.34 -4.55 15.42
N PHE A 107 -1.22 -4.63 14.42
CA PHE A 107 -1.16 -3.78 13.24
C PHE A 107 -1.22 -2.29 13.59
N THR A 108 -2.20 -1.88 14.41
CA THR A 108 -2.34 -0.48 14.84
C THR A 108 -1.11 -0.01 15.60
N PHE A 109 -0.57 -0.83 16.51
CA PHE A 109 0.61 -0.48 17.28
C PHE A 109 1.85 -0.29 16.40
N VAL A 110 2.11 -1.23 15.48
CA VAL A 110 3.22 -1.15 14.52
C VAL A 110 3.07 0.06 13.61
N TYR A 111 1.85 0.34 13.15
CA TYR A 111 1.57 1.52 12.33
C TYR A 111 1.91 2.81 13.07
N ILE A 112 1.42 2.98 14.30
CA ILE A 112 1.66 4.19 15.10
C ILE A 112 3.17 4.39 15.32
N ILE A 113 3.89 3.34 15.72
CA ILE A 113 5.34 3.43 15.92
C ILE A 113 6.05 3.79 14.61
N GLY A 114 5.71 3.11 13.51
CA GLY A 114 6.31 3.36 12.21
C GLY A 114 6.10 4.81 11.74
N TYR A 115 4.90 5.33 11.94
CA TYR A 115 4.56 6.71 11.56
C TYR A 115 5.27 7.75 12.45
N LEU A 116 5.48 7.47 13.74
CA LEU A 116 6.18 8.38 14.65
C LEU A 116 7.71 8.47 14.42
N ILE A 117 8.30 7.48 13.73
CA ILE A 117 9.73 7.44 13.44
C ILE A 117 10.08 8.27 12.19
N ILE A 118 9.13 8.43 11.27
CA ILE A 118 9.28 9.15 10.00
C ILE A 118 9.08 10.66 10.24
#